data_AF-A0A531KFW1-F1
#
_entry.id   AF-A0A531KFW1-F1
#
_cell.length_a   1.000
_cell.length_b   1.000
_cell.length_c   1.000
_cell.angle_alpha   90.00
_cell.angle_beta   90.00
_cell.angle_gamma   90.00
#
_symmetry.space_group_name_H-M   'P 1'
#
loop_
_entity.id
_entity.type
_entity.pdbx_description
1 polymer ?
#
loop_
_entity_poly.entity_id
_entity_poly.type
_entity_poly.pdbx_seq_one_letter_code
_entity_poly.pdbx_strand_id
1 'polypeptide(L)'
;AFTDAGIKYRTSTALAQSLEVVERRVNELGTTEPIVQRQGDDRILVQVPGLQDPQRLKDILGQTAKLTFQMVDQSMPVQDALNGRPPAGSSVLYSQDDPPVPYLIENRIIVSGENLVDAQATYNSQTNEPVVSFTFDSKGAARFGQATSQNVGKLFAIILD
;
A
#
# COMPACT_ATOMS: atom_id res chain seq x y z
N ALA A 1 -10.99 21.65 16.65
CA ALA A 1 -11.42 22.67 15.67
C ALA A 1 -10.35 22.75 14.58
N PHE A 2 -10.73 22.71 13.30
CA PHE A 2 -9.81 22.88 12.18
C PHE A 2 -9.54 24.37 12.02
N THR A 3 -8.33 24.83 12.33
CA THR A 3 -7.90 26.19 12.00
C THR A 3 -7.37 26.22 10.56
N ASP A 4 -7.51 27.33 9.86
CA ASP A 4 -6.98 27.49 8.49
C ASP A 4 -5.46 27.23 8.44
N ALA A 5 -4.75 27.60 9.50
CA ALA A 5 -3.34 27.27 9.69
C ALA A 5 -3.08 25.75 9.81
N GLY A 6 -3.96 25.03 10.50
CA GLY A 6 -3.89 23.58 10.63
C GLY A 6 -4.21 22.83 9.34
N ILE A 7 -5.14 23.34 8.53
CA ILE A 7 -5.43 22.79 7.18
C ILE A 7 -4.21 23.00 6.28
N LYS A 8 -3.65 24.23 6.23
CA LYS A 8 -2.47 24.54 5.41
C LYS A 8 -1.25 23.71 5.79
N TYR A 9 -1.03 23.49 7.09
CA TYR A 9 0.04 22.60 7.57
C TYR A 9 -0.17 21.15 7.11
N ARG A 10 -1.37 20.59 7.29
CA ARG A 10 -1.68 19.21 6.88
C ARG A 10 -1.59 19.01 5.37
N THR A 11 -2.07 19.96 4.58
CA THR A 11 -1.94 19.93 3.11
C THR A 11 -0.47 19.99 2.70
N SER A 12 0.34 20.83 3.33
CA SER A 12 1.78 20.91 3.05
C SER A 12 2.52 19.61 3.40
N THR A 13 2.19 18.96 4.51
CA THR A 13 2.80 17.68 4.89
C THR A 13 2.38 16.54 3.94
N ALA A 14 1.09 16.46 3.60
CA ALA A 14 0.59 15.46 2.66
C ALA A 14 1.19 15.63 1.25
N LEU A 15 1.43 16.87 0.83
CA LEU A 15 2.07 17.18 -0.45
C LEU A 15 3.56 16.81 -0.45
N ALA A 16 4.27 17.04 0.66
CA ALA A 16 5.66 16.61 0.79
C ALA A 16 5.81 15.08 0.71
N GLN A 17 4.92 14.33 1.36
CA GLN A 17 4.87 12.88 1.25
C GLN A 17 4.54 12.42 -0.17
N SER A 18 3.60 13.08 -0.82
CA SER A 18 3.22 12.78 -2.20
C SER A 18 4.37 13.07 -3.18
N LEU A 19 5.18 14.11 -2.92
CA LEU A 19 6.36 14.44 -3.72
C LEU A 19 7.37 13.28 -3.72
N GLU A 20 7.69 12.75 -2.54
CA GLU A 20 8.62 11.63 -2.36
C GLU A 20 8.12 10.35 -3.07
N VAL A 21 6.82 10.06 -2.97
CA VAL A 21 6.21 8.92 -3.65
C VAL A 21 6.25 9.07 -5.16
N VAL A 22 5.94 10.26 -5.68
CA VAL A 22 5.99 10.56 -7.11
C VAL A 22 7.43 10.43 -7.62
N GLU A 23 8.40 11.03 -6.92
CA GLU A 23 9.81 10.96 -7.29
C GLU A 23 10.31 9.52 -7.38
N ARG A 24 10.03 8.69 -6.36
CA ARG A 24 10.38 7.25 -6.38
C ARG A 24 9.78 6.53 -7.58
N ARG A 25 8.49 6.74 -7.86
CA ARG A 25 7.77 6.10 -8.98
C ARG A 25 8.26 6.53 -10.35
N VAL A 26 8.66 7.79 -10.51
CA VAL A 26 9.21 8.28 -11.78
C VAL A 26 10.63 7.71 -11.99
N ASN A 27 11.43 7.57 -10.94
CA ASN A 27 12.76 6.97 -11.02
C ASN A 27 12.73 5.49 -11.45
N GLU A 28 11.65 4.76 -11.15
CA GLU A 28 11.45 3.37 -11.60
C GLU A 28 11.32 3.23 -13.14
N LEU A 29 11.06 4.32 -13.87
CA LEU A 29 11.00 4.30 -15.34
C LEU A 29 12.38 4.22 -16.02
N GLY A 30 13.45 4.56 -15.30
CA GLY A 30 14.83 4.46 -15.76
C GLY A 30 15.32 5.56 -16.72
N THR A 31 16.65 5.53 -16.93
CA THR A 31 17.50 6.23 -17.92
C THR A 31 17.44 7.75 -18.08
N THR A 32 16.55 8.46 -17.37
CA THR A 32 16.48 9.94 -17.39
C THR A 32 16.30 10.49 -15.99
N GLU A 33 16.93 11.62 -15.66
CA GLU A 33 16.68 12.32 -14.40
C GLU A 33 15.38 13.13 -14.52
N PRO A 34 14.28 12.71 -13.87
CA PRO A 34 13.04 13.46 -13.91
C PRO A 34 13.12 14.69 -13.00
N ILE A 35 12.40 15.74 -13.37
CA ILE A 35 12.24 16.92 -12.52
C ILE A 35 10.86 16.85 -11.87
N VAL A 36 10.84 16.63 -10.55
CA VAL A 36 9.62 16.59 -9.74
C VAL A 36 9.63 17.78 -8.79
N GLN A 37 8.66 18.68 -8.93
CA GLN A 37 8.61 19.93 -8.18
C GLN A 37 7.21 20.18 -7.65
N ARG A 38 7.13 20.86 -6.52
CA ARG A 38 5.86 21.45 -6.07
C ARG A 38 5.46 22.61 -6.98
N GLN A 39 4.21 22.62 -7.43
CA GLN A 39 3.61 23.74 -8.17
C GLN A 39 2.44 24.33 -7.36
N GLY A 40 2.64 25.51 -6.78
CA GLY A 40 1.64 26.15 -5.94
C GLY A 40 1.38 25.37 -4.63
N ASP A 41 0.15 25.44 -4.12
CA ASP A 41 -0.17 24.87 -2.82
C ASP A 41 -0.64 23.41 -2.87
N ASP A 42 -1.08 22.91 -4.03
CA ASP A 42 -1.83 21.67 -4.18
C ASP A 42 -1.40 20.79 -5.39
N ARG A 43 -0.40 21.19 -6.18
CA ARG A 43 0.00 20.45 -7.39
C ARG A 43 1.47 20.04 -7.37
N ILE A 44 1.76 18.99 -8.13
CA ILE A 44 3.12 18.50 -8.39
C ILE A 44 3.34 18.57 -9.90
N LEU A 45 4.39 19.27 -10.32
CA LEU A 45 4.89 19.31 -11.69
C LEU A 45 5.89 18.17 -11.87
N VAL A 46 5.61 17.28 -12.84
CA VAL A 46 6.50 16.18 -13.22
C VAL A 46 6.95 16.38 -14.65
N GLN A 47 8.26 16.42 -14.88
CA GLN A 47 8.85 16.50 -16.21
C GLN A 47 9.84 15.35 -16.39
N VAL A 48 9.64 14.55 -17.45
CA VAL A 48 10.51 13.41 -17.78
C VAL A 48 11.03 13.60 -19.19
N PRO A 49 12.28 14.08 -19.38
CA PRO A 49 12.86 14.28 -20.70
C PRO A 49 12.92 12.95 -21.47
N GLY A 50 12.67 12.98 -22.78
CA GLY A 50 12.80 11.76 -23.61
C GLY A 50 11.76 10.66 -23.35
N LEU A 51 10.73 10.92 -22.54
CA LEU A 51 9.64 9.99 -22.31
C LEU A 51 8.87 9.72 -23.60
N GLN A 52 8.88 8.47 -24.05
CA GLN A 52 8.21 8.05 -25.30
C GLN A 52 6.71 7.81 -25.10
N ASP A 53 6.32 7.36 -23.91
CA ASP A 53 4.94 7.01 -23.58
C ASP A 53 4.45 7.73 -22.30
N PRO A 54 3.76 8.88 -22.46
CA PRO A 54 3.11 9.58 -21.35
C PRO A 54 2.00 8.79 -20.66
N GLN A 55 1.36 7.84 -21.36
CA GLN A 55 0.27 7.06 -20.77
C GLN A 55 0.80 6.10 -19.72
N ARG A 56 1.91 5.42 -19.99
CA ARG A 56 2.60 4.59 -19.01
C ARG A 56 3.00 5.34 -17.74
N LEU A 57 3.50 6.57 -17.87
CA LEU A 57 3.81 7.43 -16.72
C LEU A 57 2.53 7.77 -15.93
N LYS A 58 1.43 8.11 -16.62
CA LYS A 58 0.14 8.36 -15.96
C LYS A 58 -0.40 7.13 -15.26
N ASP A 59 -0.22 5.93 -15.80
CA ASP A 59 -0.70 4.70 -15.17
C ASP A 59 0.09 4.41 -13.89
N ILE A 60 1.41 4.57 -13.92
CA ILE A 60 2.29 4.41 -12.75
C ILE A 60 1.99 5.46 -11.67
N LEU A 61 1.74 6.72 -12.06
CA LEU A 61 1.39 7.78 -11.12
C LEU A 61 -0.07 7.72 -10.64
N GLY A 62 -0.97 7.22 -11.48
CA GLY A 62 -2.42 7.15 -11.23
C GLY A 62 -2.85 5.93 -10.43
N GLN A 63 -2.07 4.84 -10.47
CA GLN A 63 -2.32 3.67 -9.62
C GLN A 63 -1.93 3.97 -8.17
N THR A 64 -2.87 4.47 -7.38
CA THR A 64 -2.67 4.58 -5.94
C THR A 64 -2.86 3.20 -5.34
N ALA A 65 -1.90 2.29 -5.55
CA ALA A 65 -2.02 0.94 -5.03
C ALA A 65 -2.02 1.00 -3.49
N LYS A 66 -3.19 0.83 -2.88
CA LYS A 66 -3.33 0.95 -1.42
C LYS A 66 -2.94 -0.39 -0.80
N LEU A 67 -1.66 -0.50 -0.48
CA LEU A 67 -1.15 -1.66 0.24
C LEU A 67 -1.60 -1.60 1.70
N THR A 68 -2.31 -2.63 2.15
CA THR A 68 -2.73 -2.78 3.54
C THR A 68 -2.45 -4.18 4.06
N PHE A 69 -2.16 -4.24 5.35
CA PHE A 69 -1.83 -5.45 6.08
C PHE A 69 -2.92 -5.63 7.15
N GLN A 70 -3.72 -6.68 7.01
CA GLN A 70 -4.95 -6.91 7.78
C GLN A 70 -5.00 -8.37 8.27
N MET A 71 -5.69 -8.62 9.38
CA MET A 71 -5.89 -9.99 9.87
C MET A 71 -6.98 -10.69 9.05
N VAL A 72 -6.83 -12.00 8.84
CA VAL A 72 -7.94 -12.83 8.35
C VAL A 72 -8.85 -13.13 9.52
N ASP A 73 -10.14 -12.82 9.37
CA ASP A 73 -11.16 -13.12 10.37
C ASP A 73 -11.51 -14.61 10.29
N GLN A 74 -11.30 -15.31 11.40
CA GLN A 74 -11.57 -16.75 11.54
C GLN A 74 -12.79 -17.03 12.44
N SER A 75 -13.56 -16.00 12.80
CA SER A 75 -14.75 -16.14 13.64
C SER A 75 -15.93 -16.81 12.93
N MET A 76 -15.93 -16.80 11.59
CA MET A 76 -16.96 -17.36 10.75
C MET A 76 -16.34 -17.95 9.46
N PRO A 77 -16.82 -19.11 8.98
CA PRO A 77 -16.45 -19.61 7.66
C PRO A 77 -16.83 -18.62 6.56
N VAL A 78 -15.94 -18.41 5.58
CA VAL A 78 -16.19 -17.45 4.49
C VAL A 78 -17.43 -17.82 3.66
N GLN A 79 -17.77 -19.11 3.56
CA GLN A 79 -18.97 -19.58 2.86
C GLN A 79 -20.25 -19.09 3.54
N ASP A 80 -20.29 -19.03 4.87
CA ASP A 80 -21.44 -18.52 5.61
C ASP A 80 -21.56 -17.00 5.44
N ALA A 81 -20.44 -16.29 5.41
CA ALA A 81 -20.39 -14.86 5.13
C ALA A 81 -20.87 -14.53 3.70
N LEU A 82 -20.58 -15.40 2.72
CA LEU A 82 -21.06 -15.28 1.34
C LEU A 82 -22.56 -15.54 1.19
N ASN A 83 -23.09 -16.52 1.91
CA ASN A 83 -24.52 -16.86 1.89
C ASN A 83 -25.38 -15.92 2.74
N GLY A 84 -24.75 -15.17 3.64
CA GLY A 84 -25.41 -14.27 4.58
C GLY A 84 -24.76 -12.89 4.60
N ARG A 85 -24.37 -12.45 5.79
CA ARG A 85 -23.70 -11.17 6.01
C ARG A 85 -22.40 -11.39 6.79
N PRO A 86 -21.28 -10.79 6.35
CA PRO A 86 -20.04 -10.81 7.12
C PRO A 86 -20.24 -10.27 8.55
N PRO A 87 -19.46 -10.76 9.54
CA PRO A 87 -19.40 -10.19 10.88
C PRO A 87 -19.13 -8.67 10.86
N ALA A 88 -19.57 -7.99 11.91
CA ALA A 88 -19.34 -6.55 12.04
C ALA A 88 -17.84 -6.27 12.10
N GLY A 89 -17.37 -5.40 11.20
CA GLY A 89 -15.94 -5.08 11.11
C GLY A 89 -15.14 -5.99 10.19
N SER A 90 -15.79 -6.89 9.45
CA SER A 90 -15.14 -7.76 8.47
C SER A 90 -15.76 -7.63 7.08
N SER A 91 -15.02 -8.00 6.04
CA SER A 91 -15.47 -7.98 4.64
C SER A 91 -14.89 -9.16 3.88
N VAL A 92 -15.63 -9.64 2.87
CA VAL A 92 -15.13 -10.71 2.01
C VAL A 92 -14.33 -10.09 0.87
N LEU A 93 -13.08 -10.51 0.73
CA LEU A 93 -12.20 -10.17 -0.39
C LEU A 93 -11.83 -11.44 -1.16
N TYR A 94 -11.54 -11.29 -2.45
CA TYR A 94 -11.11 -12.40 -3.30
C TYR A 94 -9.62 -12.28 -3.60
N SER A 95 -8.91 -13.41 -3.58
CA SER A 95 -7.55 -13.46 -4.10
C SER A 95 -7.52 -13.27 -5.62
N GLN A 96 -6.34 -12.99 -6.15
CA GLN A 96 -6.10 -12.95 -7.59
C GLN A 96 -5.76 -14.32 -8.19
N ASP A 97 -5.98 -15.41 -7.44
CA ASP A 97 -5.80 -16.76 -7.95
C ASP A 97 -6.83 -17.08 -9.05
N ASP A 98 -6.55 -18.10 -9.87
CA ASP A 98 -7.50 -18.64 -10.84
C ASP A 98 -7.81 -20.12 -10.52
N PRO A 99 -9.01 -20.45 -9.99
CA PRO A 99 -10.14 -19.54 -9.74
C PRO A 99 -9.97 -18.66 -8.48
N PRO A 100 -10.63 -17.49 -8.40
CA PRO A 100 -10.55 -16.60 -7.24
C PRO A 100 -11.02 -17.26 -5.94
N VAL A 101 -10.24 -17.14 -4.87
CA VAL A 101 -10.57 -17.72 -3.57
C VAL A 101 -11.06 -16.62 -2.62
N PRO A 102 -12.26 -16.76 -2.00
CA PRO A 102 -12.76 -15.78 -1.05
C PRO A 102 -12.11 -15.95 0.33
N TYR A 103 -11.80 -14.83 0.97
CA TYR A 103 -11.32 -14.74 2.35
C TYR A 103 -12.15 -13.74 3.14
N LEU A 104 -12.41 -14.05 4.41
CA LEU A 104 -13.01 -13.11 5.34
C LEU A 104 -11.90 -12.31 6.02
N ILE A 105 -11.91 -10.99 5.82
CA ILE A 105 -10.83 -10.09 6.25
C ILE A 105 -11.37 -9.11 7.29
N GLU A 106 -10.64 -8.90 8.38
CA GLU A 106 -10.94 -7.84 9.34
C GLU A 106 -10.63 -6.48 8.70
N ASN A 107 -11.58 -5.53 8.71
CA ASN A 107 -11.42 -4.18 8.15
C ASN A 107 -10.39 -3.32 8.89
N ARG A 108 -9.85 -3.82 10.01
CA ARG A 108 -8.84 -3.12 10.80
C ARG A 108 -7.48 -3.24 10.12
N ILE A 109 -7.00 -2.12 9.59
CA ILE A 109 -5.64 -1.98 9.07
C ILE A 109 -4.64 -1.99 10.22
N ILE A 110 -3.74 -2.97 10.23
CA ILE A 110 -2.65 -3.08 11.20
C ILE A 110 -1.51 -2.14 10.82
N VAL A 111 -1.05 -2.26 9.57
CA VAL A 111 -0.07 -1.37 8.92
C VAL A 111 -0.47 -1.16 7.47
N SER A 112 -0.06 -0.03 6.89
CA SER A 112 -0.29 0.30 5.49
C SER A 112 1.04 0.52 4.76
N GLY A 113 0.98 0.67 3.44
CA GLY A 113 2.13 1.04 2.62
C GLY A 113 2.79 2.37 3.02
N GLU A 114 2.08 3.25 3.73
CA GLU A 114 2.67 4.49 4.28
C GLU A 114 3.69 4.22 5.38
N ASN A 115 3.69 3.01 5.96
CA ASN A 115 4.67 2.59 6.97
C ASN A 115 5.83 1.82 6.36
N LEU A 116 5.91 1.69 5.03
CA LEU A 116 7.03 1.05 4.34
C LEU A 116 8.09 2.08 3.98
N VAL A 117 9.34 1.77 4.32
CA VAL A 117 10.52 2.52 3.86
C VAL A 117 11.10 1.89 2.59
N ASP A 118 10.86 0.60 2.36
CA ASP A 118 11.37 -0.12 1.20
C ASP A 118 10.48 -1.32 0.84
N ALA A 119 10.42 -1.64 -0.46
CA ALA A 119 9.74 -2.82 -0.98
C ALA A 119 10.45 -3.29 -2.26
N GLN A 120 11.00 -4.51 -2.26
CA GLN A 120 11.82 -5.01 -3.37
C GLN A 120 11.47 -6.45 -3.74
N ALA A 121 11.35 -6.71 -5.04
CA ALA A 121 11.30 -8.07 -5.56
C ALA A 121 12.70 -8.69 -5.45
N THR A 122 12.78 -9.85 -4.82
CA THR A 122 14.01 -10.60 -4.61
C THR A 122 13.74 -12.10 -4.82
N TYR A 123 14.77 -12.92 -4.72
CA TYR A 123 14.65 -14.37 -4.76
C TYR A 123 15.02 -14.95 -3.41
N ASN A 124 14.22 -15.89 -2.94
CA ASN A 124 14.59 -16.67 -1.77
C ASN A 124 15.83 -17.52 -2.12
N SER A 125 16.93 -17.34 -1.39
CA SER A 125 18.21 -18.00 -1.68
C SER A 125 18.18 -19.53 -1.51
N GLN A 126 17.17 -20.08 -0.84
CA GLN A 126 17.01 -21.51 -0.60
C GLN A 126 16.05 -22.16 -1.60
N THR A 127 14.91 -21.53 -1.87
CA THR A 127 13.87 -22.09 -2.74
C THR A 127 13.92 -21.56 -4.18
N ASN A 128 14.72 -20.52 -4.42
CA ASN A 128 14.81 -19.79 -5.69
C ASN A 128 13.45 -19.23 -6.16
N GLU A 129 12.51 -19.06 -5.23
CA GLU A 129 11.19 -18.50 -5.51
C GLU A 129 11.24 -16.97 -5.48
N PRO A 130 10.52 -16.29 -6.39
CA PRO A 130 10.38 -14.85 -6.35
C PRO A 130 9.57 -14.46 -5.11
N VAL A 131 10.10 -13.54 -4.30
CA VAL A 131 9.45 -13.01 -3.11
C VAL A 131 9.52 -11.49 -3.09
N VAL A 132 8.56 -10.84 -2.44
CA VAL A 132 8.62 -9.40 -2.20
C VAL A 132 9.06 -9.17 -0.76
N SER A 133 10.21 -8.53 -0.59
CA SER A 133 10.72 -8.11 0.70
C SER A 133 10.17 -6.74 1.05
N PHE A 134 9.73 -6.55 2.29
CA PHE A 134 9.20 -5.30 2.80
C PHE A 134 10.00 -4.85 4.02
N THR A 135 10.38 -3.58 4.06
CA THR A 135 10.99 -2.96 5.25
C THR A 135 10.05 -1.90 5.79
N PHE A 136 9.65 -2.02 7.05
CA PHE A 136 8.82 -1.03 7.73
C PHE A 136 9.66 0.07 8.40
N ASP A 137 9.09 1.27 8.53
CA ASP A 137 9.58 2.29 9.46
C ASP A 137 9.45 1.80 10.92
N SER A 138 10.04 2.52 11.88
CA SER A 138 10.02 2.12 13.29
C SER A 138 8.61 1.98 13.88
N LYS A 139 7.64 2.78 13.42
CA LYS A 139 6.25 2.76 13.89
C LYS A 139 5.50 1.57 13.29
N GLY A 140 5.70 1.29 12.00
CA GLY A 140 5.19 0.13 11.29
C GLY A 140 5.72 -1.16 11.90
N ALA A 141 7.04 -1.24 12.13
CA ALA A 141 7.68 -2.39 12.75
C ALA A 141 7.12 -2.70 14.15
N ALA A 142 6.93 -1.67 14.98
CA ALA A 142 6.34 -1.85 16.31
C ALA A 142 4.89 -2.37 16.25
N ARG A 143 4.05 -1.77 15.39
CA ARG A 143 2.65 -2.18 15.21
C ARG A 143 2.53 -3.59 14.64
N PHE A 144 3.29 -3.88 13.60
CA PHE A 144 3.30 -5.18 12.95
C PHE A 144 3.82 -6.26 13.90
N GLY A 145 4.91 -6.00 14.63
CA GLY A 145 5.44 -6.92 15.66
C GLY A 145 4.45 -7.17 16.80
N GLN A 146 3.76 -6.14 17.28
CA GLN A 146 2.72 -6.31 18.30
C GLN A 146 1.54 -7.15 17.79
N ALA A 147 1.03 -6.84 16.60
CA ALA A 147 -0.12 -7.55 16.04
C ALA A 147 0.20 -9.02 15.74
N THR A 148 1.36 -9.30 15.13
CA THR A 148 1.77 -10.68 14.80
C THR A 148 2.09 -11.50 16.03
N SER A 149 2.76 -10.93 17.05
CA SER A 149 3.04 -11.64 18.31
C SER A 149 1.78 -12.03 19.09
N GLN A 150 0.70 -11.24 18.99
CA GLN A 150 -0.60 -11.54 19.61
C GLN A 150 -1.45 -12.52 18.80
N ASN A 151 -1.06 -12.82 17.55
CA ASN A 151 -1.84 -13.61 16.61
C ASN A 151 -1.03 -14.75 15.97
N VAL A 152 -0.10 -15.33 16.72
CA VAL A 152 0.69 -16.48 16.27
C VAL A 152 -0.22 -17.63 15.81
N GLY A 153 0.05 -18.17 14.62
CA GLY A 153 -0.72 -19.24 14.00
C GLY A 153 -1.99 -18.78 13.28
N LYS A 154 -2.34 -17.50 13.32
CA LYS A 154 -3.46 -16.95 12.54
C LYS A 154 -2.98 -16.45 11.17
N LEU A 155 -3.87 -16.55 10.20
CA LEU A 155 -3.63 -16.04 8.85
C LEU A 155 -3.62 -14.51 8.82
N PHE A 156 -2.77 -14.00 7.94
CA PHE A 156 -2.52 -12.58 7.74
C PHE A 156 -2.67 -12.27 6.26
N ALA A 157 -3.39 -11.20 5.93
CA ALA A 157 -3.65 -10.80 4.55
C ALA A 157 -2.85 -9.56 4.18
N ILE A 158 -2.25 -9.62 2.98
CA ILE A 158 -1.64 -8.48 2.30
C ILE A 158 -2.57 -8.13 1.14
N ILE A 159 -3.13 -6.93 1.16
CA ILE A 159 -4.17 -6.50 0.21
C ILE A 159 -3.63 -5.32 -0.58
N LEU A 160 -3.72 -5.43 -1.91
CA LEU A 160 -3.35 -4.40 -2.86
C LEU A 160 -4.58 -4.09 -3.71
N ASP A 161 -5.06 -2.85 -3.61
CA ASP A 161 -6.24 -2.31 -4.34
C ASP A 161 -5.79 -1.43 -5.52
#